data_AF-A0A7W0L9K8-F1
#
_entry.id   AF-A0A7W0L9K8-F1
#
_cell.length_a   1.000
_cell.length_b   1.000
_cell.length_c   1.000
_cell.angle_alpha   90.00
_cell.angle_beta   90.00
_cell.angle_gamma   90.00
#
_symmetry.space_group_name_H-M   'P 1'
#
loop_
_entity.id
_entity.type
_entity.pdbx_description
1 polymer ?
#
loop_
_entity_poly.entity_id
_entity_poly.type
_entity_poly.pdbx_seq_one_letter_code
_entity_poly.pdbx_strand_id
1 'polypeptide(L)'
;METSTIIWIVVAVLVVLALIAVAVRMSGSRKQDRQRSKAGEIRQQAASEESTVRRHEAEAAEQDALARQARAEADRKAAEAEKLQLGAEERGEQATEKRTEHTDRLRSADEVDPDVPDRGVGDTHADRSADRRDVGPAPGASGRGESGRPSTTHGPLEGTQ
;
A
#
# COMPACT_ATOMS: atom_id res chain seq x y z
N MET A 1 -0.05 -70.50 69.22
CA MET A 1 0.96 -69.92 68.31
C MET A 1 0.34 -69.15 67.14
N GLU A 2 -0.94 -69.37 66.79
CA GLU A 2 -1.67 -68.59 65.77
C GLU A 2 -1.88 -67.10 66.14
N THR A 3 -2.20 -66.79 67.40
CA THR A 3 -2.56 -65.42 67.83
C THR A 3 -1.39 -64.44 67.83
N SER A 4 -0.18 -64.86 68.22
CA SER A 4 1.01 -63.98 68.20
C SER A 4 1.42 -63.57 66.78
N THR A 5 1.28 -64.48 65.81
CA THR A 5 1.57 -64.20 64.40
C THR A 5 0.54 -63.25 63.81
N ILE A 6 -0.75 -63.45 64.13
CA ILE A 6 -1.83 -62.55 63.71
C ILE A 6 -1.62 -61.14 64.27
N ILE A 7 -1.25 -61.01 65.55
CA ILE A 7 -0.98 -59.70 66.17
C ILE A 7 0.19 -58.98 65.47
N TRP A 8 1.28 -59.69 65.16
CA TRP A 8 2.42 -59.10 64.44
C TRP A 8 2.06 -58.64 63.03
N ILE A 9 1.23 -59.40 62.31
CA ILE A 9 0.74 -59.01 60.98
C ILE A 9 -0.11 -57.75 61.06
N VAL A 10 -1.02 -57.66 62.04
CA VAL A 10 -1.87 -56.47 62.23
C VAL A 10 -1.02 -55.24 62.56
N VAL A 11 -0.01 -55.38 63.41
CA VAL A 11 0.93 -54.28 63.74
C VAL A 11 1.71 -53.85 62.50
N ALA A 12 2.22 -54.79 61.70
CA ALA A 12 2.94 -54.48 60.47
C ALA A 12 2.07 -53.72 59.46
N VAL A 13 0.81 -54.13 59.28
CA VAL A 13 -0.14 -53.44 58.39
C VAL A 13 -0.43 -52.03 58.88
N LEU A 14 -0.62 -51.81 60.19
CA LEU A 14 -0.84 -50.47 60.74
C LEU A 14 0.37 -49.55 60.54
N VAL A 15 1.60 -50.05 60.70
CA VAL A 15 2.82 -49.29 60.43
C VAL A 15 2.93 -48.92 58.96
N VAL A 16 2.65 -49.86 58.05
CA VAL A 16 2.66 -49.59 56.61
C VAL A 16 1.61 -48.54 56.23
N LEU A 17 0.38 -48.63 56.77
CA LEU A 17 -0.66 -47.63 56.54
C LEU A 17 -0.28 -46.24 57.08
N ALA A 18 0.35 -46.18 58.26
CA ALA A 18 0.85 -44.93 58.82
C ALA A 18 1.95 -44.29 57.95
N LEU A 19 2.88 -45.10 57.42
CA LEU A 19 3.93 -44.63 56.52
C LEU A 19 3.35 -44.10 55.19
N ILE A 20 2.35 -44.78 54.63
CA ILE A 20 1.64 -44.32 53.43
C ILE A 20 0.92 -42.99 53.70
N ALA A 21 0.25 -42.86 54.85
CA ALA A 21 -0.45 -41.62 55.23
C ALA A 21 0.50 -40.43 55.37
N VAL A 22 1.69 -40.63 55.98
CA VAL A 22 2.73 -39.59 56.12
C VAL A 22 3.32 -39.23 54.77
N ALA A 23 3.62 -40.20 53.91
CA ALA A 23 4.17 -39.99 52.57
C ALA A 23 3.22 -39.16 51.68
N VAL A 24 1.92 -39.48 51.70
CA VAL A 24 0.89 -38.74 50.95
C VAL A 24 0.75 -37.30 51.48
N ARG A 25 0.80 -37.11 52.81
CA ARG A 25 0.70 -35.78 53.43
C ARG A 25 1.89 -34.88 53.10
N MET A 26 3.11 -35.43 53.01
CA MET A 26 4.30 -34.66 52.60
C MET A 26 4.28 -34.29 51.11
N SER A 27 3.70 -35.13 50.25
CA SER A 27 3.61 -34.87 48.80
C SER A 27 2.64 -33.74 48.42
N GLY A 28 1.59 -33.51 49.22
CA GLY A 28 0.57 -32.47 48.97
C GLY A 28 1.04 -31.02 49.11
N SER A 29 2.17 -30.77 49.78
CA SER A 29 2.69 -29.42 50.04
C SER A 29 3.39 -28.79 48.84
N ARG A 30 3.98 -29.59 47.93
CA ARG A 30 4.75 -29.08 46.76
C ARG A 30 3.89 -28.57 45.60
N LYS A 31 2.58 -28.81 45.63
CA LYS A 31 1.65 -28.35 44.56
C LYS A 31 1.16 -26.91 44.74
N GLN A 32 1.16 -26.38 45.96
CA GLN A 32 0.65 -25.03 46.24
C GLN A 32 1.64 -23.94 45.82
N ASP A 33 2.94 -24.17 45.96
CA ASP A 33 3.96 -23.21 45.53
C ASP A 33 4.06 -23.11 43.99
N ARG A 34 3.84 -24.21 43.28
CA ARG A 34 3.85 -24.24 41.80
C ARG A 34 2.68 -23.51 41.16
N GLN A 35 1.57 -23.30 41.88
CA GLN A 35 0.43 -22.52 41.37
C GLN A 35 0.60 -21.01 41.60
N ARG A 36 1.34 -20.58 42.63
CA ARG A 36 1.67 -19.16 42.82
C ARG A 36 2.69 -18.64 41.82
N SER A 37 3.70 -19.44 41.44
CA SER A 37 4.69 -19.01 40.45
C SER A 37 4.10 -18.84 39.04
N LYS A 38 3.13 -19.68 38.65
CA LYS A 38 2.48 -19.59 37.33
C LYS A 38 1.67 -18.30 37.14
N ALA A 39 1.09 -17.75 38.21
CA ALA A 39 0.35 -16.48 38.14
C ALA A 39 1.27 -15.26 37.99
N GLY A 40 2.53 -15.35 38.44
CA GLY A 40 3.54 -14.30 38.25
C GLY A 40 4.13 -14.30 36.84
N GLU A 41 4.43 -15.48 36.29
CA GLU A 41 4.95 -15.64 34.92
C GLU A 41 3.96 -15.17 33.85
N ILE A 42 2.66 -15.46 34.01
CA ILE A 42 1.63 -15.02 33.06
C ILE A 42 1.50 -13.48 33.05
N ARG A 43 1.66 -12.80 34.21
CA ARG A 43 1.65 -11.33 34.26
C ARG A 43 2.89 -10.70 33.64
N GLN A 44 4.05 -11.32 33.77
CA GLN A 44 5.26 -10.84 33.10
C GLN A 44 5.23 -11.07 31.59
N GLN A 45 4.71 -12.21 31.13
CA GLN A 45 4.52 -12.49 29.71
C GLN A 45 3.51 -11.52 29.08
N ALA A 46 2.37 -11.28 29.73
CA ALA A 46 1.40 -10.28 29.27
C ALA A 46 1.99 -8.86 29.19
N ALA A 47 2.79 -8.45 30.19
CA ALA A 47 3.46 -7.14 30.17
C ALA A 47 4.52 -7.01 29.05
N SER A 48 5.18 -8.10 28.66
CA SER A 48 6.15 -8.12 27.56
C SER A 48 5.49 -8.14 26.17
N GLU A 49 4.31 -8.75 26.03
CA GLU A 49 3.54 -8.69 24.80
C GLU A 49 2.92 -7.29 24.59
N GLU A 50 2.46 -6.66 25.67
CA GLU A 50 1.86 -5.32 25.64
C GLU A 50 2.85 -4.20 25.23
N SER A 51 4.15 -4.37 25.49
CA SER A 51 5.18 -3.43 25.01
C SER A 51 5.44 -3.57 23.51
N THR A 52 5.37 -4.80 22.99
CA THR A 52 5.56 -5.09 21.56
C THR A 52 4.37 -4.58 20.74
N VAL A 53 3.14 -4.80 21.23
CA VAL A 53 1.93 -4.26 20.60
C VAL A 53 1.93 -2.74 20.59
N ARG A 54 2.24 -2.09 21.71
CA ARG A 54 2.33 -0.61 21.77
C ARG A 54 3.39 -0.04 20.81
N ARG A 55 4.50 -0.74 20.61
CA ARG A 55 5.54 -0.33 19.66
C ARG A 55 5.05 -0.42 18.22
N HIS A 56 4.37 -1.50 17.85
CA HIS A 56 3.78 -1.64 16.52
C HIS A 56 2.64 -0.65 16.29
N GLU A 57 1.84 -0.34 17.31
CA GLU A 57 0.81 0.71 17.24
C GLU A 57 1.42 2.10 17.03
N ALA A 58 2.54 2.41 17.70
CA ALA A 58 3.27 3.66 17.49
C ALA A 58 3.85 3.75 16.07
N GLU A 59 4.49 2.68 15.58
CA GLU A 59 5.02 2.61 14.21
C GLU A 59 3.89 2.77 13.18
N ALA A 60 2.73 2.15 13.40
CA ALA A 60 1.57 2.30 12.52
C ALA A 60 0.98 3.72 12.55
N ALA A 61 0.90 4.35 13.73
CA ALA A 61 0.45 5.73 13.87
C ALA A 61 1.40 6.73 13.18
N GLU A 62 2.72 6.49 13.27
CA GLU A 62 3.72 7.28 12.55
C GLU A 62 3.57 7.14 11.03
N GLN A 63 3.34 5.92 10.52
CA GLN A 63 3.10 5.70 9.09
C GLN A 63 1.81 6.35 8.60
N ASP A 64 0.72 6.30 9.37
CA ASP A 64 -0.53 6.99 9.03
C ASP A 64 -0.34 8.51 8.98
N ALA A 65 0.41 9.07 9.95
CA ALA A 65 0.74 10.49 9.97
C ALA A 65 1.57 10.90 8.74
N LEU A 66 2.59 10.12 8.38
CA LEU A 66 3.41 10.34 7.18
C LEU A 66 2.56 10.26 5.90
N ALA A 67 1.67 9.28 5.81
CA ALA A 67 0.77 9.13 4.66
C ALA A 67 -0.17 10.34 4.51
N ARG A 68 -0.69 10.87 5.62
CA ARG A 68 -1.52 12.09 5.61
C ARG A 68 -0.73 13.32 5.19
N GLN A 69 0.51 13.47 5.66
CA GLN A 69 1.39 14.57 5.25
C GLN A 69 1.69 14.49 3.74
N ALA A 70 2.09 13.32 3.24
CA ALA A 70 2.37 13.13 1.82
C ALA A 70 1.16 13.44 0.93
N ARG A 71 -0.05 13.04 1.35
CA ARG A 71 -1.30 13.39 0.64
C ARG A 71 -1.54 14.90 0.63
N ALA A 72 -1.41 15.56 1.78
CA ALA A 72 -1.60 17.00 1.87
C ALA A 72 -0.60 17.79 1.00
N GLU A 73 0.65 17.31 0.90
CA GLU A 73 1.64 17.90 0.01
C GLU A 73 1.32 17.68 -1.47
N ALA A 74 0.84 16.48 -1.83
CA ALA A 74 0.40 16.20 -3.18
C ALA A 74 -0.78 17.09 -3.59
N ASP A 75 -1.78 17.25 -2.71
CA ASP A 75 -2.94 18.11 -2.95
C ASP A 75 -2.53 19.57 -3.14
N ARG A 76 -1.57 20.06 -2.34
CA ARG A 76 -1.02 21.42 -2.50
C ARG A 76 -0.34 21.61 -3.85
N LYS A 77 0.48 20.64 -4.26
CA LYS A 77 1.16 20.67 -5.57
C LYS A 77 0.16 20.60 -6.72
N ALA A 78 -0.88 19.78 -6.60
CA ALA A 78 -1.94 19.69 -7.59
C ALA A 78 -2.68 21.03 -7.74
N ALA A 79 -3.06 21.67 -6.63
CA ALA A 79 -3.70 22.97 -6.65
C ALA A 79 -2.80 24.08 -7.22
N GLU A 80 -1.49 24.03 -6.98
CA GLU A 80 -0.53 24.96 -7.59
C GLU A 80 -0.42 24.75 -9.11
N ALA A 81 -0.34 23.50 -9.56
CA ALA A 81 -0.32 23.16 -10.97
C ALA A 81 -1.59 23.62 -11.68
N GLU A 82 -2.76 23.42 -11.07
CA GLU A 82 -4.04 23.89 -11.58
C GLU A 82 -4.06 25.43 -11.74
N LYS A 83 -3.56 26.18 -10.74
CA LYS A 83 -3.44 27.64 -10.85
C LYS A 83 -2.54 28.08 -11.99
N LEU A 84 -1.40 27.41 -12.17
CA LEU A 84 -0.48 27.70 -13.27
C LEU A 84 -1.13 27.40 -14.63
N GLN A 85 -1.90 26.30 -14.71
CA GLN A 85 -2.63 25.92 -15.92
C GLN A 85 -3.70 26.94 -16.27
N LEU A 86 -4.53 27.35 -15.32
CA LEU A 86 -5.55 28.40 -15.51
C LEU A 86 -4.90 29.71 -15.98
N GLY A 87 -3.77 30.10 -15.36
CA GLY A 87 -3.03 31.28 -15.78
C GLY A 87 -2.37 31.16 -17.15
N ALA A 88 -2.08 29.95 -17.63
CA ALA A 88 -1.59 29.71 -18.99
C ALA A 88 -2.74 29.76 -20.01
N GLU A 89 -3.89 29.19 -19.67
CA GLU A 89 -5.12 29.23 -20.46
C GLU A 89 -5.59 30.67 -20.69
N GLU A 90 -5.69 31.47 -19.62
CA GLU A 90 -6.07 32.88 -19.69
C GLU A 90 -5.12 33.69 -20.60
N ARG A 91 -3.80 33.45 -20.51
CA ARG A 91 -2.83 34.09 -21.40
C ARG A 91 -2.98 33.63 -22.85
N GLY A 92 -3.31 32.36 -23.07
CA GLY A 92 -3.58 31.79 -24.37
C GLY A 92 -4.82 32.40 -25.02
N GLU A 93 -5.89 32.60 -24.24
CA GLU A 93 -7.11 33.28 -24.66
C GLU A 93 -6.82 34.74 -25.05
N GLN A 94 -6.14 35.50 -24.18
CA GLN A 94 -5.77 36.89 -24.48
C GLN A 94 -4.88 37.01 -25.73
N ALA A 95 -3.95 36.07 -25.95
CA ALA A 95 -3.12 36.05 -27.14
C ALA A 95 -3.95 35.76 -28.41
N THR A 96 -4.94 34.88 -28.30
CA THR A 96 -5.86 34.54 -29.38
C THR A 96 -6.77 35.74 -29.70
N GLU A 97 -7.34 36.39 -28.70
CA GLU A 97 -8.16 37.59 -28.85
C GLU A 97 -7.40 38.71 -29.57
N LYS A 98 -6.17 39.02 -29.11
CA LYS A 98 -5.31 40.03 -29.75
C LYS A 98 -4.98 39.69 -31.20
N ARG A 99 -4.78 38.41 -31.51
CA ARG A 99 -4.53 37.95 -32.88
C ARG A 99 -5.76 38.19 -33.75
N THR A 100 -6.95 37.83 -33.26
CA THR A 100 -8.23 38.05 -33.94
C THR A 100 -8.47 39.54 -34.18
N GLU A 101 -8.32 40.38 -33.15
CA GLU A 101 -8.47 41.83 -33.26
C GLU A 101 -7.50 42.42 -34.29
N HIS A 102 -6.24 41.97 -34.28
CA HIS A 102 -5.25 42.39 -35.27
C HIS A 102 -5.65 42.00 -36.70
N THR A 103 -6.09 40.75 -36.91
CA THR A 103 -6.53 40.28 -38.24
C THR A 103 -7.78 41.01 -38.73
N ASP A 104 -8.71 41.33 -37.84
CA ASP A 104 -9.92 42.07 -38.18
C ASP A 104 -9.61 43.53 -38.50
N ARG A 105 -8.67 44.15 -37.77
CA ARG A 105 -8.20 45.51 -38.05
C ARG A 105 -7.47 45.59 -39.39
N LEU A 106 -6.66 44.60 -39.74
CA LEU A 106 -6.04 44.51 -41.07
C LEU A 106 -7.10 44.37 -42.17
N ARG A 107 -8.06 43.45 -42.01
CA ARG A 107 -9.16 43.27 -42.97
C ARG A 107 -9.96 44.56 -43.18
N SER A 108 -10.25 45.27 -42.09
CA SER A 108 -10.98 46.54 -42.15
C SER A 108 -10.17 47.64 -42.84
N ALA A 109 -8.85 47.64 -42.68
CA ALA A 109 -7.98 48.58 -43.38
C ALA A 109 -7.96 48.30 -44.89
N ASP A 110 -7.82 47.03 -45.27
CA ASP A 110 -7.84 46.59 -46.68
C ASP A 110 -9.18 46.91 -47.38
N GLU A 111 -10.30 46.90 -46.65
CA GLU A 111 -11.62 47.23 -47.20
C GLU A 111 -11.80 48.73 -47.49
N VAL A 112 -11.10 49.60 -46.74
CA VAL A 112 -11.20 51.05 -46.87
C VAL A 112 -10.14 51.60 -47.83
N ASP A 113 -9.07 50.86 -48.07
CA ASP A 113 -7.95 51.26 -48.92
C ASP A 113 -8.35 51.26 -50.43
N PRO A 114 -8.43 52.44 -51.08
CA PRO A 114 -8.81 52.55 -52.49
C PRO A 114 -7.71 52.07 -53.46
N ASP A 115 -6.49 51.82 -52.97
CA ASP A 115 -5.38 51.31 -53.76
C ASP A 115 -5.35 49.77 -53.79
N VAL A 116 -6.23 49.09 -53.05
CA VAL A 116 -6.40 47.64 -53.12
C VAL A 116 -7.18 47.30 -54.39
N PRO A 117 -6.57 46.59 -55.36
CA PRO A 117 -7.28 46.18 -56.55
C PRO A 117 -8.43 45.26 -56.15
N ASP A 118 -9.64 45.57 -56.61
CA ASP A 118 -10.84 44.75 -56.45
C ASP A 118 -10.54 43.35 -57.01
N ARG A 119 -10.08 42.44 -56.14
CA ARG A 119 -9.92 41.03 -56.47
C ARG A 119 -11.33 40.47 -56.52
N GLY A 120 -11.98 40.75 -57.63
CA GLY A 120 -13.25 40.18 -58.02
C GLY A 120 -13.22 38.68 -57.76
N VAL A 121 -14.29 38.21 -57.13
CA VAL A 121 -14.62 36.83 -56.83
C VAL A 121 -14.24 35.90 -57.99
N GLY A 122 -13.06 35.29 -57.92
CA GLY A 122 -12.57 34.47 -59.02
C GLY A 122 -11.11 34.10 -58.88
N ASP A 123 -10.76 33.31 -57.86
CA ASP A 123 -9.65 32.34 -57.93
C ASP A 123 -9.64 31.47 -56.67
N THR A 124 -10.63 30.59 -56.56
CA THR A 124 -10.65 29.48 -55.58
C THR A 124 -10.25 28.15 -56.24
N HIS A 125 -9.38 28.18 -57.26
CA HIS A 125 -8.97 26.99 -57.99
C HIS A 125 -7.46 26.96 -58.33
N ALA A 126 -6.63 26.87 -57.30
CA ALA A 126 -5.31 26.21 -57.30
C ALA A 126 -4.77 26.42 -55.87
N ASP A 127 -4.57 25.43 -55.02
CA ASP A 127 -3.74 24.26 -55.24
C ASP A 127 -3.96 23.28 -54.07
N ARG A 128 -4.97 22.41 -54.19
CA ARG A 128 -5.21 21.31 -53.23
C ARG A 128 -4.85 19.94 -53.83
N SER A 129 -3.98 19.91 -54.84
CA SER A 129 -3.68 18.68 -55.60
C SER A 129 -2.23 18.20 -55.51
N ALA A 130 -1.37 18.81 -54.69
CA ALA A 130 0.02 18.40 -54.57
C ALA A 130 0.47 18.03 -53.15
N ASP A 131 -0.36 17.35 -52.35
CA ASP A 131 0.16 16.59 -51.19
C ASP A 131 -0.75 15.43 -50.77
N ARG A 132 -0.96 14.48 -51.70
CA ARG A 132 -1.49 13.14 -51.38
C ARG A 132 -0.70 12.06 -52.12
N ARG A 133 0.62 12.02 -51.88
CA ARG A 133 1.41 10.82 -52.13
C ARG A 133 2.28 10.56 -50.91
N ASP A 134 2.13 9.35 -50.37
CA ASP A 134 2.88 8.74 -49.26
C ASP A 134 2.54 9.14 -47.82
N VAL A 135 1.36 8.72 -47.35
CA VAL A 135 1.28 8.08 -46.02
C VAL A 135 0.40 6.84 -46.16
N GLY A 136 1.04 5.66 -46.14
CA GLY A 136 0.36 4.36 -46.23
C GLY A 136 -0.63 4.11 -45.09
N PRO A 137 -1.60 3.20 -45.25
CA PRO A 137 -2.59 2.93 -44.23
C PRO A 137 -1.92 2.28 -43.02
N ALA A 138 -2.03 2.92 -41.85
CA ALA A 138 -1.89 2.24 -40.59
C ALA A 138 -3.19 1.47 -40.30
N PRO A 139 -3.15 0.16 -40.03
CA PRO A 139 -4.20 -0.49 -39.26
C PRO A 139 -3.81 -0.42 -37.78
N GLY A 140 -4.38 0.56 -37.08
CA GLY A 140 -4.61 0.41 -35.66
C GLY A 140 -5.72 -0.63 -35.45
N ALA A 141 -5.57 -1.47 -34.44
CA ALA A 141 -6.53 -1.59 -33.35
C ALA A 141 -6.30 -2.87 -32.55
N SER A 142 -5.88 -2.65 -31.31
CA SER A 142 -6.41 -3.29 -30.11
C SER A 142 -6.63 -4.80 -30.10
N GLY A 143 -5.96 -5.41 -29.12
CA GLY A 143 -6.65 -6.30 -28.20
C GLY A 143 -5.99 -7.65 -28.12
N ARG A 144 -5.40 -7.92 -26.95
CA ARG A 144 -5.80 -9.04 -26.07
C ARG A 144 -4.73 -9.20 -25.01
N GLY A 145 -5.12 -9.00 -23.75
CA GLY A 145 -4.27 -9.34 -22.63
C GLY A 145 -3.95 -10.83 -22.65
N GLU A 146 -2.70 -11.16 -22.36
CA GLU A 146 -2.34 -12.50 -21.92
C GLU A 146 -1.45 -12.36 -20.69
N SER A 147 -2.10 -12.54 -19.55
CA SER A 147 -1.48 -12.96 -18.31
C SER A 147 -0.81 -14.32 -18.51
N GLY A 148 0.47 -14.41 -18.13
CA GLY A 148 1.06 -15.66 -17.67
C GLY A 148 2.40 -16.02 -18.32
N ARG A 149 3.50 -15.76 -17.60
CA ARG A 149 4.47 -16.78 -17.10
C ARG A 149 5.80 -16.14 -16.69
N PRO A 150 6.30 -16.37 -15.47
CA PRO A 150 7.68 -16.05 -15.12
C PRO A 150 8.64 -17.12 -15.66
N SER A 151 9.64 -16.71 -16.45
CA SER A 151 10.81 -17.52 -16.74
C SER A 151 11.93 -17.17 -15.74
N THR A 152 11.88 -17.77 -14.56
CA THR A 152 13.08 -17.87 -13.71
C THR A 152 13.79 -19.15 -14.08
N THR A 153 14.93 -19.00 -14.75
CA THR A 153 15.90 -20.06 -15.00
C THR A 153 16.35 -20.65 -13.66
N HIS A 154 16.02 -21.91 -13.43
CA HIS A 154 16.62 -22.74 -12.39
C HIS A 154 18.12 -22.91 -12.69
N GLY A 155 18.98 -22.30 -11.87
CA GLY A 155 20.39 -22.68 -11.79
C GLY A 155 20.52 -24.02 -11.03
N PRO A 156 21.43 -24.93 -11.43
CA PRO A 156 21.54 -26.25 -10.83
C PRO A 156 22.10 -26.22 -9.41
N LEU A 157 21.63 -27.17 -8.62
CA LEU A 157 22.10 -27.53 -7.30
C LEU A 157 23.40 -28.34 -7.43
N GLU A 158 24.52 -27.79 -6.96
CA GLU A 158 25.76 -28.49 -6.60
C GLU A 158 26.40 -27.65 -5.47
N GLY A 159 26.91 -28.14 -4.35
CA GLY A 159 26.99 -29.42 -3.67
C GLY A 159 27.46 -29.09 -2.24
N THR A 160 26.93 -29.75 -1.20
CA THR A 160 27.67 -30.75 -0.39
C THR A 160 28.88 -30.23 0.41
N GLN A 161 28.70 -30.35 1.74
CA GLN A 161 29.68 -30.50 2.85
C GLN A 161 30.36 -29.26 3.42
#